data_AF-A0A835LMV7-F1
#
_entry.id   AF-A0A835LMV7-F1
#
_cell.length_a   1.000
_cell.length_b   1.000
_cell.length_c   1.000
_cell.angle_alpha   90.00
_cell.angle_beta   90.00
_cell.angle_gamma   90.00
#
_symmetry.space_group_name_H-M   'P 1'
#
loop_
_entity.id
_entity.type
_entity.pdbx_description
1 polymer ?
#
loop_
_entity_poly.entity_id
_entity_poly.type
_entity_poly.pdbx_seq_one_letter_code
_entity_poly.pdbx_strand_id
1 'polypeptide(L)'
;MRVKELLIASGFKRVNVEKGRRLDHGAWVPTMLMYPNADIPMCQLSIQTNKDGTYHWARHWLLLEKKGYEDVNHYEKKAPYGKKAHPHPDHFYPLHVALGVAGDKSKAEQIYHSWSLGSISYAFYRFTTN
;
A
#
# COMPACT_ATOMS: atom_id res chain seq x y z
N MET A 1 18.38 -6.41 -10.17
CA MET A 1 17.72 -5.42 -9.28
C MET A 1 17.07 -6.22 -8.18
N ARG A 2 17.51 -6.03 -6.93
CA ARG A 2 17.14 -6.90 -5.81
C ARG A 2 15.64 -7.14 -5.67
N VAL A 3 14.81 -6.11 -5.83
CA VAL A 3 13.34 -6.23 -5.75
C VAL A 3 12.77 -7.15 -6.83
N LYS A 4 13.28 -7.09 -8.07
CA LYS A 4 12.85 -8.01 -9.14
C LYS A 4 13.15 -9.46 -8.78
N GLU A 5 14.35 -9.72 -8.27
CA GLU A 5 14.77 -11.08 -7.88
C GLU A 5 13.89 -11.63 -6.75
N LEU A 6 13.60 -10.81 -5.74
CA LEU A 6 12.71 -11.17 -4.64
C LEU A 6 11.27 -11.46 -5.09
N LEU A 7 10.74 -10.66 -6.03
CA LEU A 7 9.40 -10.89 -6.58
C LEU A 7 9.34 -12.18 -7.42
N ILE A 8 10.38 -12.48 -8.21
CA ILE A 8 10.43 -13.74 -8.95
C ILE A 8 10.52 -14.92 -7.98
N ALA A 9 11.38 -14.83 -6.96
CA ALA A 9 11.53 -15.86 -5.93
C ALA A 9 10.23 -16.11 -5.14
N SER A 10 9.39 -15.09 -4.95
CA SER A 10 8.06 -15.24 -4.32
C SER A 10 6.97 -15.76 -5.26
N GLY A 11 7.32 -16.16 -6.49
CA GLY A 11 6.42 -16.81 -7.43
C GLY A 11 5.68 -15.87 -8.38
N PHE A 12 6.18 -14.65 -8.62
CA PHE A 12 5.71 -13.85 -9.75
C PHE A 12 6.28 -14.39 -11.07
N LYS A 13 5.39 -14.87 -11.95
CA LYS A 13 5.78 -15.40 -13.27
C LYS A 13 6.43 -14.36 -14.20
N ARG A 14 6.08 -13.09 -14.04
CA ARG A 14 6.61 -11.98 -14.85
C ARG A 14 6.79 -10.74 -13.98
N VAL A 15 7.97 -10.15 -14.07
CA VAL A 15 8.32 -8.87 -13.44
C VAL A 15 9.08 -8.02 -14.45
N ASN A 16 8.43 -6.96 -14.93
CA ASN A 16 9.05 -5.99 -15.82
C ASN A 16 9.69 -4.86 -15.00
N VAL A 17 10.79 -4.30 -15.49
CA VAL A 17 11.41 -3.10 -14.91
C VAL A 17 11.18 -1.96 -15.88
N GLU A 18 10.46 -0.94 -15.41
CA GLU A 18 10.25 0.30 -16.15
C GLU A 18 11.22 1.36 -15.64
N LYS A 19 11.95 2.02 -16.54
CA LYS A 19 12.99 3.01 -16.17
C LYS A 19 12.58 4.45 -16.46
N GLY A 20 11.57 4.67 -17.31
CA GLY A 20 11.13 6.01 -17.73
C GLY A 20 10.02 6.60 -16.87
N ARG A 21 9.31 5.78 -16.08
CA ARG A 21 8.21 6.26 -15.24
C ARG A 21 8.76 7.07 -14.07
N ARG A 22 8.18 8.26 -13.86
CA ARG A 22 8.50 9.15 -12.73
C ARG A 22 7.56 8.88 -11.56
N LEU A 23 7.92 9.40 -10.39
CA LEU A 23 7.01 9.46 -9.23
C LEU A 23 5.81 10.35 -9.58
N ASP A 24 4.61 9.89 -9.26
CA ASP A 24 3.43 10.74 -9.28
C ASP A 24 3.53 11.80 -8.16
N HIS A 25 2.66 12.80 -8.22
CA HIS A 25 2.66 13.91 -7.27
C HIS A 25 2.46 13.45 -5.81
N GLY A 26 1.61 12.44 -5.59
CA GLY A 26 1.29 11.90 -4.28
C GLY A 26 2.46 11.15 -3.63
N ALA A 27 3.35 10.56 -4.43
CA ALA A 27 4.58 9.96 -3.95
C ALA A 27 5.77 10.94 -3.88
N TRP A 28 5.86 11.89 -4.83
CA TRP A 28 6.98 12.83 -4.93
C TRP A 28 6.97 13.89 -3.82
N VAL A 29 5.82 14.52 -3.52
CA VAL A 29 5.78 15.59 -2.51
C VAL A 29 6.18 15.09 -1.11
N PRO A 30 5.63 13.98 -0.58
CA PRO A 30 6.04 13.49 0.73
C PRO A 30 7.52 13.12 0.77
N THR A 31 8.04 12.48 -0.28
CA THR A 31 9.44 12.06 -0.32
C THR A 31 10.40 13.25 -0.41
N MET A 32 10.05 14.30 -1.15
CA MET A 32 10.80 15.56 -1.17
C MET A 32 10.84 16.22 0.21
N LEU A 33 9.73 16.23 0.94
CA LEU A 33 9.67 16.85 2.27
C LEU A 33 10.36 16.02 3.35
N MET A 34 10.27 14.69 3.29
CA MET A 34 10.87 13.79 4.28
C MET A 34 12.37 13.58 4.06
N TYR A 35 12.81 13.49 2.80
CA TYR A 35 14.18 13.17 2.41
C TYR A 35 14.68 14.13 1.32
N PRO A 36 14.85 15.43 1.64
CA PRO A 36 15.16 16.47 0.65
C PRO A 36 16.49 16.26 -0.09
N ASN A 37 17.43 15.52 0.50
CA ASN A 37 18.73 15.23 -0.10
C ASN A 37 18.70 14.06 -1.09
N ALA A 38 17.58 13.33 -1.20
CA ALA A 38 17.42 12.16 -2.06
C ALA A 38 18.52 11.09 -1.87
N ASP A 39 18.99 10.93 -0.63
CA ASP A 39 20.05 10.02 -0.21
C ASP A 39 19.54 8.61 0.12
N ILE A 40 18.22 8.43 0.24
CA ILE A 40 17.60 7.11 0.39
C ILE A 40 17.23 6.53 -0.98
N PRO A 41 17.78 5.35 -1.36
CA PRO A 41 17.43 4.71 -2.61
C PRO A 41 15.97 4.23 -2.56
N MET A 42 15.16 4.70 -3.51
CA MET A 42 13.76 4.30 -3.66
C MET A 42 13.54 3.54 -4.97
N CYS A 43 12.59 2.60 -4.98
CA CYS A 43 12.08 1.99 -6.20
C CYS A 43 10.55 2.01 -6.21
N GLN A 44 9.96 2.28 -7.36
CA GLN A 44 8.51 2.23 -7.54
C GLN A 44 8.05 0.78 -7.72
N LEU A 45 6.94 0.42 -7.07
CA LEU A 45 6.27 -0.85 -7.26
C LEU A 45 4.86 -0.61 -7.78
N SER A 46 4.50 -1.24 -8.90
CA SER A 46 3.15 -1.17 -9.46
C SER A 46 2.18 -2.07 -8.67
N ILE A 47 0.96 -1.59 -8.47
CA ILE A 47 -0.14 -2.38 -7.92
C ILE A 47 -0.93 -3.05 -9.05
N GLN A 48 -1.30 -4.33 -8.85
CA GLN A 48 -2.13 -5.10 -9.79
C GLN A 48 -3.61 -4.75 -9.59
N THR A 49 -4.11 -3.72 -10.25
CA THR A 49 -5.48 -3.19 -10.06
C THR A 49 -6.61 -4.17 -10.43
N ASN A 50 -6.30 -5.27 -11.12
CA ASN A 50 -7.24 -6.36 -11.42
C ASN A 50 -7.31 -7.44 -10.32
N LYS A 51 -6.63 -7.22 -9.19
CA LYS A 51 -6.66 -8.08 -8.01
C LYS A 51 -7.36 -7.36 -6.86
N ASP A 52 -7.85 -8.11 -5.89
CA ASP A 52 -8.61 -7.56 -4.76
C ASP A 52 -7.71 -7.21 -3.56
N GLY A 53 -8.31 -6.60 -2.53
CA GLY A 53 -7.61 -6.23 -1.30
C GLY A 53 -6.96 -7.44 -0.62
N THR A 54 -7.65 -8.58 -0.60
CA THR A 54 -7.13 -9.84 -0.06
C THR A 54 -5.87 -10.30 -0.79
N TYR A 55 -5.78 -10.19 -2.11
CA TYR A 55 -4.56 -10.50 -2.84
C TYR A 55 -3.39 -9.60 -2.42
N HIS A 56 -3.64 -8.29 -2.29
CA HIS A 56 -2.60 -7.32 -1.93
C HIS A 56 -2.13 -7.45 -0.47
N TRP A 57 -3.04 -7.82 0.43
CA TRP A 57 -2.76 -8.23 1.80
C TRP A 57 -1.99 -9.56 1.84
N ALA A 58 -2.55 -10.63 1.27
CA ALA A 58 -2.07 -12.00 1.41
C ALA A 58 -0.77 -12.30 0.65
N ARG A 59 -0.47 -11.59 -0.45
CA ARG A 59 0.78 -11.82 -1.21
C ARG A 59 2.01 -11.23 -0.54
N HIS A 60 1.87 -10.18 0.28
CA HIS A 60 2.94 -9.79 1.20
C HIS A 60 3.05 -10.76 2.39
N TRP A 61 1.93 -11.39 2.75
CA TRP A 61 1.80 -12.35 3.84
C TRP A 61 2.15 -13.80 3.48
N LEU A 62 2.67 -14.12 2.30
CA LEU A 62 3.14 -15.49 1.97
C LEU A 62 4.41 -15.91 2.76
N LEU A 63 4.68 -15.23 3.88
CA LEU A 63 5.71 -15.51 4.85
C LEU A 63 5.17 -15.89 6.24
N LEU A 64 3.91 -15.62 6.66
CA LEU A 64 3.37 -16.00 7.99
C LEU A 64 1.82 -16.20 7.96
N GLU A 65 1.20 -16.69 9.05
CA GLU A 65 -0.19 -17.22 9.15
C GLU A 65 -1.29 -16.19 9.45
N LYS A 66 -2.47 -16.32 8.84
CA LYS A 66 -3.60 -15.35 8.81
C LYS A 66 -4.23 -14.99 10.19
N LYS A 67 -4.43 -13.69 10.49
CA LYS A 67 -5.71 -13.03 10.90
C LYS A 67 -5.51 -11.56 11.34
N GLY A 68 -6.31 -10.61 10.84
CA GLY A 68 -6.36 -9.26 11.44
C GLY A 68 -7.21 -8.15 10.78
N TYR A 69 -7.50 -8.19 9.47
CA TYR A 69 -7.96 -6.99 8.75
C TYR A 69 -9.16 -7.20 7.81
N GLU A 70 -10.10 -8.07 8.20
CA GLU A 70 -11.31 -8.40 7.42
C GLU A 70 -12.14 -7.18 7.00
N ASP A 71 -12.19 -6.14 7.84
CA ASP A 71 -12.95 -4.93 7.53
C ASP A 71 -12.31 -4.09 6.44
N VAL A 72 -10.97 -4.06 6.40
CA VAL A 72 -10.20 -3.36 5.36
C VAL A 72 -10.24 -4.17 4.05
N ASN A 73 -10.03 -5.48 4.14
CA ASN A 73 -10.05 -6.38 2.97
C ASN A 73 -11.41 -6.41 2.25
N HIS A 74 -12.50 -6.17 2.99
CA HIS A 74 -13.87 -6.17 2.46
C HIS A 74 -14.56 -4.80 2.62
N TYR A 75 -13.79 -3.72 2.56
CA TYR A 75 -14.27 -2.36 2.77
C TYR A 75 -15.47 -2.01 1.85
N GLU A 76 -15.50 -2.52 0.63
CA GLU A 76 -16.57 -2.29 -0.34
C GLU A 76 -17.96 -2.76 0.12
N LYS A 77 -18.01 -3.76 1.02
CA LYS A 77 -19.24 -4.35 1.57
C LYS A 77 -19.48 -3.90 3.01
N LYS A 78 -18.41 -3.70 3.76
CA LYS A 78 -18.47 -3.43 5.21
C LYS A 78 -18.51 -1.95 5.55
N ALA A 79 -17.93 -1.08 4.71
CA ALA A 79 -18.04 0.36 4.89
C ALA A 79 -19.35 0.87 4.28
N PRO A 80 -20.13 1.71 4.97
CA PRO A 80 -21.45 2.16 4.53
C PRO A 80 -21.45 2.87 3.17
N TYR A 81 -20.29 3.34 2.68
CA TYR A 81 -20.12 3.96 1.37
C TYR A 81 -18.83 3.55 0.65
N GLY A 82 -18.30 2.35 0.91
CA GLY A 82 -16.98 1.92 0.42
C GLY A 82 -16.79 2.10 -1.10
N LYS A 83 -17.74 1.61 -1.91
CA LYS A 83 -17.71 1.79 -3.38
C LYS A 83 -17.94 3.22 -3.85
N LYS A 84 -18.62 4.05 -3.07
CA LYS A 84 -18.82 5.47 -3.41
C LYS A 84 -17.56 6.28 -3.13
N ALA A 85 -16.88 5.99 -2.02
CA ALA A 85 -15.61 6.60 -1.64
C ALA A 85 -14.46 6.15 -2.55
N HIS A 86 -14.45 4.87 -2.94
CA HIS A 86 -13.48 4.28 -3.85
C HIS A 86 -14.17 3.50 -4.99
N PRO A 87 -14.68 4.19 -6.03
CA PRO A 87 -15.24 3.54 -7.22
C PRO A 87 -14.20 2.66 -7.92
N HIS A 88 -12.95 3.12 -7.88
CA HIS A 88 -11.78 2.34 -8.17
C HIS A 88 -10.91 2.22 -6.90
N PRO A 89 -10.40 1.02 -6.60
CA PRO A 89 -9.71 0.71 -5.34
C PRO A 89 -8.20 1.03 -5.36
N ASP A 90 -7.68 1.56 -6.46
CA ASP A 90 -6.24 1.73 -6.70
C ASP A 90 -5.57 2.63 -5.65
N HIS A 91 -6.27 3.65 -5.14
CA HIS A 91 -5.77 4.51 -4.06
C HIS A 91 -5.90 3.86 -2.67
N PHE A 92 -6.66 2.77 -2.52
CA PHE A 92 -6.89 2.07 -1.26
C PHE A 92 -5.98 0.82 -1.09
N TYR A 93 -5.53 0.22 -2.19
CA TYR A 93 -4.60 -0.91 -2.18
C TYR A 93 -3.23 -0.66 -1.54
N PRO A 94 -2.63 0.55 -1.57
CA PRO A 94 -1.40 0.82 -0.83
C PRO A 94 -1.52 0.50 0.67
N LEU A 95 -2.69 0.74 1.27
CA LEU A 95 -2.94 0.39 2.67
C LEU A 95 -2.86 -1.12 2.91
N HIS A 96 -3.43 -1.93 2.02
CA HIS A 96 -3.38 -3.39 2.09
C HIS A 96 -1.95 -3.93 2.01
N VAL A 97 -1.13 -3.31 1.16
CA VAL A 97 0.29 -3.64 1.03
C VAL A 97 1.04 -3.31 2.32
N ALA A 98 0.88 -2.09 2.85
CA ALA A 98 1.53 -1.67 4.09
C ALA A 98 1.14 -2.57 5.27
N LEU A 99 -0.16 -2.89 5.38
CA LEU A 99 -0.73 -3.82 6.33
C LEU A 99 -0.07 -5.22 6.21
N GLY A 100 0.01 -5.77 5.00
CA GLY A 100 0.60 -7.09 4.77
C GLY A 100 2.10 -7.14 5.09
N VAL A 101 2.84 -6.03 4.89
CA VAL A 101 4.26 -5.91 5.28
C VAL A 101 4.42 -5.81 6.80
N ALA A 102 3.56 -5.04 7.46
CA ALA A 102 3.63 -4.80 8.89
C ALA A 102 3.36 -6.09 9.70
N GLY A 103 2.47 -6.93 9.20
CA GLY A 103 2.14 -8.23 9.77
C GLY A 103 1.24 -8.19 11.00
N ASP A 104 0.75 -9.37 11.40
CA ASP A 104 -0.36 -9.50 12.37
C ASP A 104 -0.04 -9.01 13.79
N LYS A 105 1.24 -8.89 14.15
CA LYS A 105 1.68 -8.37 15.45
C LYS A 105 1.94 -6.86 15.44
N SER A 106 1.77 -6.20 14.30
CA SER A 106 1.97 -4.76 14.21
C SER A 106 0.82 -4.01 14.85
N LYS A 107 1.16 -2.92 15.53
CA LYS A 107 0.20 -1.91 15.97
C LYS A 107 0.13 -0.83 14.89
N ALA A 108 -1.07 -0.59 14.38
CA ALA A 108 -1.37 0.55 13.53
C ALA A 108 -1.76 1.76 14.39
N GLU A 109 -1.16 2.91 14.12
CA GLU A 109 -1.48 4.19 14.75
C GLU A 109 -1.76 5.23 13.67
N GLN A 110 -2.89 5.91 13.74
CA GLN A 110 -3.17 7.04 12.88
C GLN A 110 -2.42 8.27 13.42
N ILE A 111 -1.35 8.66 12.72
CA ILE A 111 -0.45 9.73 13.16
C ILE A 111 -0.84 11.11 12.61
N TYR A 112 -1.68 11.13 11.56
CA TYR A 112 -2.21 12.36 10.99
C TYR A 112 -3.55 12.10 10.32
N HIS A 113 -4.42 13.10 10.35
CA HIS A 113 -5.71 13.08 9.69
C HIS A 113 -6.15 14.49 9.30
N SER A 114 -6.50 14.67 8.03
CA SER A 114 -7.24 15.85 7.58
C SER A 114 -8.09 15.52 6.36
N TRP A 115 -8.96 16.46 6.00
CA TRP A 115 -9.78 16.38 4.79
C TRP A 115 -9.60 17.64 3.96
N SER A 116 -9.63 17.50 2.64
CA SER A 116 -9.73 18.62 1.71
C SER A 116 -10.82 18.36 0.68
N LEU A 117 -11.31 19.43 0.06
CA LEU A 117 -12.29 19.39 -1.02
C LEU A 117 -13.54 18.54 -0.71
N GLY A 118 -13.89 18.43 0.57
CA GLY A 118 -15.06 17.67 1.06
C GLY A 118 -14.94 16.14 1.03
N SER A 119 -14.00 15.55 0.26
CA SER A 119 -13.92 14.09 0.06
C SER A 119 -12.51 13.51 -0.01
N ILE A 120 -11.46 14.33 -0.05
CA ILE A 120 -10.07 13.85 -0.09
C ILE A 120 -9.55 13.71 1.34
N SER A 121 -9.35 12.46 1.78
CA SER A 121 -8.77 12.13 3.08
C SER A 121 -7.25 12.10 3.01
N TYR A 122 -6.59 12.73 3.99
CA TYR A 122 -5.16 12.61 4.27
C TYR A 122 -4.95 11.86 5.60
N ALA A 123 -5.32 10.58 5.64
CA ALA A 123 -5.08 9.72 6.79
C ALA A 123 -3.71 9.04 6.66
N PHE A 124 -2.82 9.29 7.61
CA PHE A 124 -1.49 8.70 7.62
C PHE A 124 -1.39 7.73 8.79
N TYR A 125 -0.87 6.54 8.51
CA TYR A 125 -0.75 5.47 9.50
C TYR A 125 0.71 5.08 9.68
N ARG A 126 1.11 4.90 10.94
CA ARG A 126 2.37 4.31 11.33
C ARG A 126 2.12 2.89 11.82
N PHE A 127 2.94 1.95 11.35
CA PHE A 127 2.92 0.58 11.81
C PHE A 127 4.20 0.29 12.61
N THR A 128 4.05 -0.23 13.83
CA THR A 128 5.18 -0.59 14.69
C THR A 128 5.07 -2.05 15.12
N THR A 129 6.17 -2.79 15.02
CA THR A 129 6.31 -4.12 15.63
C THR A 129 6.81 -3.95 17.06
N ASN A 130 6.13 -4.58 18.03
CA ASN A 130 6.65 -4.71 19.41
C ASN A 130 7.86 -5.65 19.46
#